data_AF-A0A4Q3R5A0-F1
#
_entry.id   AF-A0A4Q3R5A0-F1
#
_cell.length_a   1.000
_cell.length_b   1.000
_cell.length_c   1.000
_cell.angle_alpha   90.00
_cell.angle_beta   90.00
_cell.angle_gamma   90.00
#
_symmetry.space_group_name_H-M   'P 1'
#
loop_
_entity.id
_entity.type
_entity.pdbx_description
1 polymer ?
#
loop_
_entity_poly.entity_id
_entity_poly.type
_entity_poly.pdbx_seq_one_letter_code
_entity_poly.pdbx_strand_id
1 'polypeptide(L)'
;MAIHQRSKILYIPTPQAVRILCYWPLPAAMAVLKVLPRPAAGFTAVSTTSCKPPLTVNFTNTSTGAVSYLWNFGDGNTSTQQSPSHTFSNYGNYTVTLIATNASGCSDTLALTDFVRVQRPVISFPSLPQRGCVPYATTFNASINTLDNVTSYLWDFGDGNTSTQATPSHTYPNQGNYTVSLTVTTSTGCTETYTLNNAIVVGRVPVIDFTATPNPVCAYGIIQFTGIA
;
A
#
# COMPACT_ATOMS: atom_id res chain seq x y z
N MET A 1 41.84 -45.06 -32.83
CA MET A 1 43.09 -45.77 -33.20
C MET A 1 43.16 -47.03 -32.35
N ALA A 2 42.57 -48.10 -32.86
CA ALA A 2 42.52 -49.41 -32.23
C ALA A 2 43.80 -50.17 -32.59
N ILE A 3 44.51 -50.75 -31.61
CA ILE A 3 45.51 -51.77 -31.89
C ILE A 3 45.37 -52.91 -30.87
N HIS A 4 45.27 -54.10 -31.45
CA HIS A 4 44.98 -55.41 -30.90
C HIS A 4 45.92 -55.89 -29.78
N GLN A 5 45.32 -56.64 -28.86
CA GLN A 5 46.02 -57.59 -28.00
C GLN A 5 46.78 -58.65 -28.82
N ARG A 6 48.01 -58.97 -28.39
CA ARG A 6 48.62 -60.29 -28.63
C ARG A 6 49.33 -60.76 -27.37
N SER A 7 48.72 -61.77 -26.74
CA SER A 7 49.32 -62.57 -25.68
C SER A 7 50.52 -63.35 -26.21
N LYS A 8 51.65 -63.30 -25.50
CA LYS A 8 52.76 -64.24 -25.67
C LYS A 8 53.15 -64.76 -24.30
N ILE A 9 52.75 -66.00 -24.02
CA ILE A 9 53.14 -66.75 -22.83
C ILE A 9 54.58 -67.22 -23.06
N LEU A 10 55.51 -66.80 -22.20
CA LEU A 10 56.87 -67.33 -22.13
C LEU A 10 57.01 -68.09 -20.81
N TYR A 11 57.22 -69.39 -20.91
CA TYR A 11 57.48 -70.29 -19.79
C TYR A 11 58.96 -70.16 -19.41
N ILE A 12 59.27 -69.77 -18.17
CA ILE A 12 60.63 -69.80 -17.62
C ILE A 12 60.56 -70.47 -16.24
N PRO A 13 61.42 -71.47 -15.94
CA PRO A 13 61.39 -72.20 -14.69
C PRO A 13 62.00 -71.38 -13.52
N THR A 14 61.49 -71.67 -12.33
CA THR A 14 61.71 -71.14 -10.97
C THR A 14 63.17 -71.07 -10.46
N PRO A 15 63.45 -70.54 -9.25
CA PRO A 15 62.71 -69.58 -8.39
C PRO A 15 63.64 -68.52 -7.77
N GLN A 16 63.53 -67.22 -8.11
CA GLN A 16 63.98 -66.17 -7.19
C GLN A 16 63.07 -64.93 -7.24
N ALA A 17 62.83 -64.43 -6.04
CA ALA A 17 61.87 -63.42 -5.63
C ALA A 17 61.68 -62.22 -6.59
N VAL A 18 60.42 -61.99 -6.97
CA VAL A 18 59.92 -60.64 -7.23
C VAL A 18 58.67 -60.47 -6.39
N ARG A 19 58.78 -59.75 -5.27
CA ARG A 19 57.62 -59.25 -4.53
C ARG A 19 56.98 -58.16 -5.38
N ILE A 20 55.98 -58.54 -6.16
CA ILE A 20 55.06 -57.57 -6.76
C ILE A 20 54.20 -57.07 -5.62
N LEU A 21 54.52 -55.88 -5.11
CA LEU A 21 53.61 -55.11 -4.27
C LEU A 21 52.44 -54.70 -5.17
N CYS A 22 51.40 -55.52 -5.22
CA CYS A 22 50.11 -55.10 -5.73
C CYS A 22 49.59 -54.02 -4.78
N TYR A 23 49.81 -52.75 -5.14
CA TYR A 23 49.04 -51.64 -4.60
C TYR A 23 47.59 -51.83 -5.05
N TRP A 24 46.80 -52.52 -4.23
CA TRP A 24 45.36 -52.39 -4.28
C TRP A 24 45.06 -50.92 -3.98
N PRO A 25 44.34 -50.18 -4.84
CA PRO A 25 43.84 -48.88 -4.42
C PRO A 25 42.96 -49.15 -3.20
N LEU A 26 43.38 -48.61 -2.05
CA LEU A 26 42.51 -48.47 -0.87
C LEU A 26 41.14 -48.02 -1.39
N PRO A 27 40.03 -48.67 -0.99
CA PRO A 27 38.71 -48.22 -1.39
C PRO A 27 38.61 -46.75 -1.00
N ALA A 28 38.47 -45.86 -1.99
CA ALA A 28 38.25 -44.46 -1.74
C ALA A 28 37.06 -44.39 -0.78
N ALA A 29 37.28 -43.92 0.45
CA ALA A 29 36.22 -43.75 1.40
C ALA A 29 35.20 -42.79 0.76
N MET A 30 34.07 -43.32 0.33
CA MET A 30 33.01 -42.51 -0.24
C MET A 30 32.40 -41.71 0.91
N ALA A 31 32.71 -40.41 0.98
CA ALA A 31 32.00 -39.50 1.86
C ALA A 31 30.59 -39.33 1.31
N VAL A 32 29.60 -39.92 1.97
CA VAL A 32 28.20 -39.74 1.60
C VAL A 32 27.72 -38.42 2.21
N LEU A 33 27.37 -37.46 1.35
CA LEU A 33 26.76 -36.21 1.78
C LEU A 33 25.34 -36.47 2.27
N LYS A 34 25.06 -36.21 3.56
CA LYS A 34 23.71 -36.30 4.11
C LYS A 34 22.98 -34.97 3.93
N VAL A 35 22.00 -34.93 3.03
CA VAL A 35 21.08 -33.79 2.88
C VAL A 35 19.96 -33.92 3.91
N LEU A 36 19.76 -32.87 4.72
CA LEU A 36 18.73 -32.84 5.75
C LEU A 36 17.44 -32.21 5.20
N PRO A 37 16.25 -32.64 5.66
CA PRO A 37 14.99 -32.05 5.23
C PRO A 37 14.88 -30.60 5.73
N ARG A 38 14.42 -29.69 4.87
CA ARG A 38 14.13 -28.30 5.22
C ARG A 38 12.72 -28.20 5.81
N PRO A 39 12.49 -27.38 6.85
CA PRO A 39 11.13 -27.06 7.26
C PRO A 39 10.38 -26.33 6.14
N ALA A 40 9.05 -26.32 6.19
CA ALA A 40 8.23 -25.46 5.34
C ALA A 40 7.55 -24.42 6.22
N ALA A 41 7.89 -23.14 6.04
CA ALA A 41 7.30 -22.05 6.80
C ALA A 41 5.88 -21.74 6.29
N GLY A 42 4.95 -21.55 7.22
CA GLY A 42 3.55 -21.30 6.91
C GLY A 42 2.84 -20.62 8.07
N PHE A 43 1.95 -19.68 7.76
CA PHE A 43 1.03 -19.11 8.74
C PHE A 43 -0.24 -18.55 8.10
N THR A 44 -1.25 -18.35 8.94
CA THR A 44 -2.50 -17.67 8.59
C THR A 44 -2.92 -16.72 9.72
N ALA A 45 -3.79 -15.77 9.39
CA ALA A 45 -4.47 -14.91 10.35
C ALA A 45 -5.80 -14.46 9.75
N VAL A 46 -6.73 -14.03 10.61
CA VAL A 46 -8.01 -13.43 10.21
C VAL A 46 -8.07 -11.97 10.65
N SER A 47 -8.95 -11.19 10.03
CA SER A 47 -9.18 -9.78 10.37
C SER A 47 -7.89 -8.93 10.29
N THR A 48 -7.12 -9.09 9.21
CA THR A 48 -5.83 -8.41 9.02
C THR A 48 -5.96 -6.99 8.48
N THR A 49 -7.18 -6.50 8.29
CA THR A 49 -7.45 -5.15 7.78
C THR A 49 -8.26 -4.35 8.79
N SER A 50 -7.87 -3.11 9.03
CA SER A 50 -8.62 -2.16 9.85
C SER A 50 -8.47 -0.75 9.32
N CYS A 51 -9.49 0.06 9.51
CA CYS A 51 -9.46 1.48 9.16
C CYS A 51 -8.96 2.39 10.29
N LYS A 52 -8.68 1.84 11.48
CA LYS A 52 -8.13 2.56 12.64
C LYS A 52 -7.23 1.67 13.51
N PRO A 53 -6.16 2.22 14.11
CA PRO A 53 -5.44 1.56 15.19
C PRO A 53 -6.18 1.70 16.54
N PRO A 54 -5.87 0.84 17.52
CA PRO A 54 -5.02 -0.34 17.40
C PRO A 54 -5.74 -1.51 16.72
N LEU A 55 -4.98 -2.34 15.99
CA LEU A 55 -5.47 -3.62 15.45
C LEU A 55 -4.69 -4.78 16.08
N THR A 56 -5.37 -5.64 16.82
CA THR A 56 -4.78 -6.88 17.34
C THR A 56 -5.06 -8.04 16.41
N VAL A 57 -4.01 -8.70 15.94
CA VAL A 57 -4.07 -9.86 15.04
C VAL A 57 -3.53 -11.09 15.76
N ASN A 58 -4.30 -12.17 15.71
CA ASN A 58 -3.89 -13.48 16.21
C ASN A 58 -3.37 -14.33 15.05
N PHE A 59 -2.10 -14.71 15.12
CA PHE A 59 -1.44 -15.50 14.08
C PHE A 59 -1.52 -16.99 14.42
N THR A 60 -1.81 -17.82 13.41
CA THR A 60 -1.77 -19.27 13.50
C THR A 60 -0.62 -19.79 12.67
N ASN A 61 0.34 -20.46 13.32
CA ASN A 61 1.43 -21.13 12.63
C ASN A 61 0.95 -22.43 11.97
N THR A 62 1.26 -22.59 10.69
CA THR A 62 0.98 -23.77 9.88
C THR A 62 2.26 -24.41 9.31
N SER A 63 3.42 -24.04 9.87
CA SER A 63 4.72 -24.54 9.43
C SER A 63 4.86 -26.03 9.74
N THR A 64 5.58 -26.75 8.88
CA THR A 64 5.86 -28.18 9.06
C THR A 64 7.37 -28.43 9.18
N GLY A 65 7.74 -29.43 9.99
CA GLY A 65 9.15 -29.82 10.16
C GLY A 65 10.03 -28.84 10.95
N ALA A 66 9.45 -27.85 11.64
CA ALA A 66 10.15 -26.87 12.45
C ALA A 66 9.93 -27.08 13.96
N VAL A 67 10.89 -26.63 14.79
CA VAL A 67 10.82 -26.70 16.27
C VAL A 67 10.98 -25.32 16.93
N SER A 68 11.35 -24.29 16.17
CA SER A 68 11.49 -22.92 16.65
C SER A 68 11.07 -21.92 15.58
N TYR A 69 10.63 -20.74 16.04
CA TYR A 69 9.98 -19.74 15.22
C TYR A 69 10.49 -18.35 15.59
N LEU A 70 10.67 -17.50 14.58
CA LEU A 70 10.95 -16.08 14.75
C LEU A 70 10.02 -15.29 13.84
N TRP A 71 9.18 -14.48 14.46
CA TRP A 71 8.26 -13.57 13.80
C TRP A 71 8.86 -12.17 13.74
N ASN A 72 8.68 -11.51 12.61
CA ASN A 72 8.86 -10.07 12.47
C ASN A 72 7.55 -9.51 11.90
N PHE A 73 6.92 -8.60 12.63
CA PHE A 73 5.61 -8.07 12.25
C PHE A 73 5.70 -6.88 11.29
N GLY A 74 6.91 -6.42 10.93
CA GLY A 74 7.11 -5.32 9.99
C GLY A 74 6.95 -3.93 10.60
N ASP A 75 6.66 -3.83 11.90
CA ASP A 75 6.52 -2.59 12.68
C ASP A 75 7.71 -2.36 13.64
N GLY A 76 8.76 -3.16 13.51
CA GLY A 76 9.93 -3.17 14.40
C GLY A 76 9.84 -4.17 15.56
N ASN A 77 8.68 -4.81 15.78
CA ASN A 77 8.50 -5.81 16.83
C ASN A 77 8.68 -7.24 16.31
N THR A 78 9.10 -8.13 17.20
CA THR A 78 9.33 -9.55 16.93
C THR A 78 8.75 -10.46 18.01
N SER A 79 8.53 -11.74 17.70
CA SER A 79 8.11 -12.75 18.68
C SER A 79 8.75 -14.11 18.38
N THR A 80 8.95 -14.92 19.42
CA THR A 80 9.44 -16.31 19.31
C THR A 80 8.35 -17.34 19.66
N GLN A 81 7.14 -16.89 19.99
CA GLN A 81 6.01 -17.78 20.25
C GLN A 81 5.65 -18.55 18.98
N GLN A 82 5.14 -19.77 19.13
CA GLN A 82 4.68 -20.57 18.00
C GLN A 82 3.58 -19.85 17.22
N SER A 83 2.55 -19.39 17.92
CA SER A 83 1.39 -18.67 17.38
C SER A 83 1.13 -17.40 18.21
N PRO A 84 1.75 -16.26 17.88
CA PRO A 84 1.65 -15.03 18.68
C PRO A 84 0.34 -14.27 18.44
N SER A 85 -0.03 -13.45 19.43
CA SER A 85 -0.92 -12.31 19.26
C SER A 85 -0.08 -11.03 19.20
N HIS A 86 -0.34 -10.15 18.24
CA HIS A 86 0.38 -8.89 18.09
C HIS A 86 -0.56 -7.72 17.84
N THR A 87 -0.23 -6.55 18.36
CA THR A 87 -1.06 -5.33 18.22
C THR A 87 -0.31 -4.27 17.42
N PHE A 88 -0.90 -3.88 16.30
CA PHE A 88 -0.42 -2.80 15.44
C PHE A 88 -1.03 -1.47 15.89
N SER A 89 -0.20 -0.63 16.52
CA SER A 89 -0.66 0.62 17.14
C SER A 89 -0.70 1.83 16.19
N ASN A 90 -0.12 1.72 14.99
CA ASN A 90 -0.02 2.82 14.03
C ASN A 90 -0.68 2.45 12.69
N TYR A 91 -1.01 3.48 11.92
CA TYR A 91 -1.35 3.31 10.51
C TYR A 91 -0.15 2.81 9.71
N GLY A 92 -0.38 1.89 8.77
CA GLY A 92 0.67 1.32 7.94
C GLY A 92 0.22 0.06 7.22
N ASN A 93 1.01 -0.33 6.22
CA ASN A 93 0.96 -1.65 5.63
C ASN A 93 2.16 -2.44 6.16
N TYR A 94 1.89 -3.59 6.75
CA TYR A 94 2.87 -4.38 7.47
C TYR A 94 3.13 -5.69 6.75
N THR A 95 4.40 -5.92 6.42
CA THR A 95 4.88 -7.20 5.89
C THR A 95 5.21 -8.11 7.07
N VAL A 96 4.46 -9.20 7.21
CA VAL A 96 4.68 -10.16 8.29
C VAL A 96 5.58 -11.28 7.79
N THR A 97 6.67 -11.53 8.51
CA THR A 97 7.66 -12.56 8.19
C THR A 97 7.74 -13.59 9.30
N LEU A 98 7.72 -14.87 8.93
CA LEU A 98 7.96 -16.01 9.81
C LEU A 98 9.19 -16.77 9.32
N ILE A 99 10.18 -16.92 10.20
CA ILE A 99 11.32 -17.81 10.02
C ILE A 99 11.08 -19.05 10.88
N ALA A 100 11.00 -20.22 10.26
CA ALA A 100 10.80 -21.50 10.92
C ALA A 100 12.09 -22.32 10.84
N THR A 101 12.60 -22.80 11.97
CA THR A 101 13.88 -23.53 12.06
C THR A 101 13.70 -24.91 12.66
N ASN A 102 14.28 -25.93 12.04
CA ASN A 102 14.21 -27.32 12.50
C ASN A 102 15.31 -27.65 13.53
N ALA A 103 15.23 -28.85 14.14
CA ALA A 103 16.19 -29.29 15.17
C ALA A 103 17.63 -29.44 14.65
N SER A 104 17.80 -29.57 13.33
CA SER A 104 19.11 -29.65 12.67
C SER A 104 19.69 -28.28 12.31
N GLY A 105 18.99 -27.19 12.60
CA GLY A 105 19.40 -25.82 12.29
C GLY A 105 19.06 -25.34 10.88
N CYS A 106 18.35 -26.12 10.05
CA CYS A 106 17.88 -25.66 8.74
C CYS A 106 16.64 -24.77 8.90
N SER A 107 16.57 -23.70 8.13
CA SER A 107 15.47 -22.72 8.19
C SER A 107 14.74 -22.52 6.86
N ASP A 108 13.49 -22.12 6.97
CA ASP A 108 12.66 -21.59 5.89
C ASP A 108 12.00 -20.28 6.32
N THR A 109 11.67 -19.43 5.35
CA THR A 109 11.15 -18.09 5.59
C THR A 109 9.97 -17.82 4.68
N LEU A 110 8.84 -17.45 5.29
CA LEU A 110 7.67 -16.94 4.59
C LEU A 110 7.48 -15.48 4.96
N ALA A 111 7.44 -14.61 3.94
CA ALA A 111 7.09 -13.20 4.10
C ALA A 111 5.84 -12.90 3.27
N LEU A 112 4.80 -12.39 3.93
CA LEU A 112 3.57 -11.94 3.27
C LEU A 112 3.54 -10.41 3.27
N THR A 113 3.68 -9.82 2.08
CA THR A 113 3.72 -8.36 1.87
C THR A 113 2.33 -7.74 2.06
N ASP A 114 2.28 -6.58 2.72
CA ASP A 114 1.04 -5.85 3.03
C ASP A 114 -0.05 -6.76 3.64
N PHE A 115 0.37 -7.76 4.42
CA PHE A 115 -0.52 -8.78 4.96
C PHE A 115 -1.47 -8.21 6.02
N VAL A 116 -0.96 -7.30 6.85
CA VAL A 116 -1.77 -6.51 7.79
C VAL A 116 -1.80 -5.07 7.32
N ARG A 117 -3.01 -4.49 7.19
CA ARG A 117 -3.21 -3.13 6.69
C ARG A 117 -4.07 -2.34 7.66
N VAL A 118 -3.50 -1.28 8.22
CA VAL A 118 -4.19 -0.33 9.08
C VAL A 118 -4.20 1.01 8.37
N GLN A 119 -5.31 1.38 7.70
CA GLN A 119 -5.36 2.55 6.82
C GLN A 119 -6.65 3.34 7.01
N ARG A 120 -6.56 4.63 7.33
CA ARG A 120 -7.74 5.51 7.33
C ARG A 120 -8.22 5.78 5.89
N PRO A 121 -9.50 6.11 5.69
CA PRO A 121 -9.97 6.63 4.40
C PRO A 121 -9.16 7.85 3.98
N VAL A 122 -8.82 7.94 2.69
CA VAL A 122 -8.15 9.10 2.09
C VAL A 122 -9.13 9.75 1.13
N ILE A 123 -9.46 11.02 1.38
CA ILE A 123 -10.46 11.78 0.62
C ILE A 123 -9.76 12.91 -0.13
N SER A 124 -10.20 13.19 -1.35
CA SER A 124 -9.78 14.37 -2.12
C SER A 124 -10.92 14.92 -2.97
N PHE A 125 -10.84 16.20 -3.32
CA PHE A 125 -11.82 16.90 -4.15
C PHE A 125 -11.19 17.27 -5.51
N PRO A 126 -11.29 16.40 -6.53
CA PRO A 126 -10.58 16.62 -7.79
C PRO A 126 -11.13 17.79 -8.63
N SER A 127 -12.36 18.23 -8.38
CA SER A 127 -13.02 19.33 -9.09
C SER A 127 -12.90 20.69 -8.40
N LEU A 128 -12.22 20.77 -7.25
CA LEU A 128 -12.07 21.97 -6.42
C LEU A 128 -10.59 22.40 -6.35
N PRO A 129 -10.29 23.70 -6.15
CA PRO A 129 -11.22 24.80 -5.92
C PRO A 129 -11.89 25.33 -7.20
N GLN A 130 -13.03 26.01 -7.05
CA GLN A 130 -13.77 26.66 -8.13
C GLN A 130 -14.10 28.12 -7.82
N ARG A 131 -14.41 28.90 -8.86
CA ARG A 131 -14.79 30.31 -8.75
C ARG A 131 -15.95 30.65 -9.66
N GLY A 132 -16.81 31.59 -9.24
CA GLY A 132 -17.92 32.06 -10.06
C GLY A 132 -18.61 33.32 -9.54
N CYS A 133 -19.70 33.71 -10.20
CA CYS A 133 -20.53 34.85 -9.79
C CYS A 133 -21.83 34.36 -9.13
N VAL A 134 -22.38 35.16 -8.22
CA VAL A 134 -23.69 34.88 -7.62
C VAL A 134 -24.83 34.92 -8.67
N PRO A 135 -25.83 34.00 -8.59
CA PRO A 135 -25.80 32.75 -7.84
C PRO A 135 -24.88 31.73 -8.53
N TYR A 136 -24.02 31.06 -7.76
CA TYR A 136 -23.10 30.05 -8.30
C TYR A 136 -23.57 28.65 -7.95
N ALA A 137 -23.96 27.87 -8.96
CA ALA A 137 -24.33 26.47 -8.80
C ALA A 137 -23.18 25.55 -9.21
N THR A 138 -22.92 24.51 -8.42
CA THR A 138 -21.92 23.48 -8.73
C THR A 138 -22.33 22.11 -8.20
N THR A 139 -21.69 21.06 -8.71
CA THR A 139 -21.82 19.69 -8.23
C THR A 139 -20.55 19.27 -7.50
N PHE A 140 -20.72 18.54 -6.41
CA PHE A 140 -19.62 18.05 -5.59
C PHE A 140 -19.39 16.57 -5.87
N ASN A 141 -18.11 16.23 -6.03
CA ASN A 141 -17.66 14.85 -6.12
C ASN A 141 -16.35 14.70 -5.35
N ALA A 142 -16.19 13.55 -4.70
CA ALA A 142 -14.97 13.19 -3.98
C ALA A 142 -14.36 11.93 -4.56
N SER A 143 -13.04 11.84 -4.53
CA SER A 143 -12.32 10.57 -4.69
C SER A 143 -11.97 10.06 -3.29
N ILE A 144 -12.44 8.86 -2.95
CA ILE A 144 -12.27 8.25 -1.63
C ILE A 144 -11.57 6.92 -1.81
N ASN A 145 -10.38 6.79 -1.24
CA ASN A 145 -9.62 5.53 -1.18
C ASN A 145 -9.71 4.96 0.24
N THR A 146 -10.21 3.73 0.38
CA THR A 146 -10.46 3.09 1.67
C THR A 146 -10.43 1.57 1.50
N LEU A 147 -10.12 0.85 2.58
CA LEU A 147 -10.16 -0.61 2.63
C LEU A 147 -11.59 -1.16 2.62
N ASP A 148 -12.50 -0.43 3.26
CA ASP A 148 -13.88 -0.83 3.47
C ASP A 148 -14.83 0.07 2.67
N ASN A 149 -16.02 -0.43 2.35
CA ASN A 149 -17.03 0.36 1.65
C ASN A 149 -17.52 1.55 2.49
N VAL A 150 -17.74 2.67 1.82
CA VAL A 150 -18.37 3.86 2.41
C VAL A 150 -19.87 3.63 2.54
N THR A 151 -20.42 3.89 3.72
CA THR A 151 -21.84 3.71 4.06
C THR A 151 -22.59 5.04 4.22
N SER A 152 -21.90 6.12 4.54
CA SER A 152 -22.51 7.46 4.65
C SER A 152 -21.59 8.59 4.20
N TYR A 153 -22.22 9.67 3.76
CA TYR A 153 -21.61 10.93 3.35
C TYR A 153 -22.27 12.05 4.15
N LEU A 154 -21.49 13.05 4.53
CA LEU A 154 -21.98 14.31 5.08
C LEU A 154 -21.12 15.43 4.53
N TRP A 155 -21.65 16.13 3.53
CA TRP A 155 -21.10 17.35 2.98
C TRP A 155 -21.53 18.54 3.83
N ASP A 156 -20.58 19.41 4.13
CA ASP A 156 -20.81 20.77 4.64
C ASP A 156 -20.28 21.75 3.59
N PHE A 157 -21.15 22.61 3.08
CA PHE A 157 -20.81 23.55 2.02
C PHE A 157 -20.15 24.84 2.54
N GLY A 158 -20.02 25.01 3.86
CA GLY A 158 -19.39 26.18 4.47
C GLY A 158 -20.27 27.42 4.54
N ASP A 159 -21.55 27.31 4.16
CA ASP A 159 -22.57 28.37 4.21
C ASP A 159 -23.72 28.05 5.19
N GLY A 160 -23.56 26.99 5.99
CA GLY A 160 -24.57 26.48 6.92
C GLY A 160 -25.48 25.40 6.34
N ASN A 161 -25.40 25.10 5.03
CA ASN A 161 -26.12 24.01 4.41
C ASN A 161 -25.28 22.72 4.34
N THR A 162 -25.97 21.58 4.41
CA THR A 162 -25.34 20.25 4.38
C THR A 162 -26.06 19.29 3.42
N SER A 163 -25.41 18.21 3.02
CA SER A 163 -26.04 17.13 2.25
C SER A 163 -25.49 15.75 2.60
N THR A 164 -26.34 14.71 2.50
CA THR A 164 -25.95 13.31 2.71
C THR A 164 -25.82 12.50 1.42
N GLN A 165 -26.00 13.14 0.27
CA GLN A 165 -25.82 12.49 -1.03
C GLN A 165 -24.32 12.27 -1.31
N ALA A 166 -23.98 11.22 -2.04
CA ALA A 166 -22.60 10.98 -2.47
C ALA A 166 -22.09 12.08 -3.42
N THR A 167 -22.95 12.54 -4.34
CA THR A 167 -22.65 13.58 -5.32
C THR A 167 -23.73 14.67 -5.32
N PRO A 168 -23.76 15.57 -4.33
CA PRO A 168 -24.79 16.59 -4.24
C PRO A 168 -24.55 17.74 -5.23
N SER A 169 -25.62 18.45 -5.55
CA SER A 169 -25.55 19.79 -6.15
C SER A 169 -25.87 20.83 -5.08
N HIS A 170 -25.24 22.00 -5.17
CA HIS A 170 -25.51 23.12 -4.27
C HIS A 170 -25.35 24.46 -5.00
N THR A 171 -26.11 25.46 -4.56
CA THR A 171 -26.11 26.81 -5.12
C THR A 171 -25.77 27.82 -4.03
N TYR A 172 -24.74 28.62 -4.26
CA TYR A 172 -24.30 29.70 -3.38
C TYR A 172 -24.97 31.02 -3.83
N PRO A 173 -25.94 31.56 -3.07
CA PRO A 173 -26.67 32.77 -3.45
C PRO A 173 -25.91 34.07 -3.14
N ASN A 174 -24.93 34.00 -2.23
CA ASN A 174 -24.22 35.16 -1.71
C ASN A 174 -22.73 35.12 -2.13
N GLN A 175 -22.10 36.29 -2.14
CA GLN A 175 -20.67 36.38 -2.37
C GLN A 175 -19.92 35.89 -1.12
N GLY A 176 -18.77 35.25 -1.31
CA GLY A 176 -17.98 34.75 -0.20
C GLY A 176 -16.93 33.73 -0.62
N ASN A 177 -16.08 33.39 0.34
CA ASN A 177 -15.15 32.27 0.24
C ASN A 177 -15.68 31.16 1.15
N TYR A 178 -16.02 30.03 0.57
CA TYR A 178 -16.63 28.91 1.27
C TYR A 178 -15.61 27.79 1.46
N THR A 179 -15.51 27.32 2.71
CA THR A 179 -14.71 26.16 3.09
C THR A 179 -15.63 24.93 3.05
N VAL A 180 -15.31 23.98 2.17
CA VAL A 180 -16.14 22.78 1.99
C VAL A 180 -15.50 21.63 2.73
N SER A 181 -16.32 20.85 3.45
CA SER A 181 -15.87 19.60 4.06
C SER A 181 -16.75 18.42 3.68
N LEU A 182 -16.15 17.23 3.66
CA LEU A 182 -16.84 15.97 3.53
C LEU A 182 -16.40 15.06 4.66
N THR A 183 -17.39 14.58 5.41
CA THR A 183 -17.22 13.49 6.38
C THR A 183 -17.79 12.21 5.79
N VAL A 184 -16.99 11.14 5.75
CA VAL A 184 -17.41 9.82 5.29
C VAL A 184 -17.36 8.82 6.43
N THR A 185 -18.28 7.86 6.44
CA THR A 185 -18.22 6.72 7.38
C THR A 185 -18.15 5.42 6.60
N THR A 186 -17.31 4.48 7.03
CA THR A 186 -17.18 3.14 6.45
C THR A 186 -18.09 2.11 7.14
N SER A 187 -18.28 0.94 6.54
CA SER A 187 -19.04 -0.17 7.14
C SER A 187 -18.46 -0.70 8.45
N THR A 188 -17.15 -0.55 8.64
CA THR A 188 -16.40 -0.87 9.86
C THR A 188 -16.47 0.25 10.91
N GLY A 189 -17.20 1.34 10.63
CA GLY A 189 -17.47 2.43 11.56
C GLY A 189 -16.34 3.43 11.71
N CYS A 190 -15.40 3.51 10.78
CA CYS A 190 -14.41 4.59 10.76
C CYS A 190 -14.99 5.82 10.09
N THR A 191 -14.71 6.98 10.69
CA THR A 191 -15.12 8.28 10.17
C THR A 191 -13.89 9.11 9.85
N GLU A 192 -13.83 9.68 8.66
CA GLU A 192 -12.79 10.61 8.24
C GLU A 192 -13.43 11.87 7.66
N THR A 193 -12.86 13.02 7.98
CA THR A 193 -13.29 14.32 7.45
C THR A 193 -12.15 14.96 6.67
N TYR A 194 -12.44 15.37 5.44
CA TYR A 194 -11.53 16.20 4.65
C TYR A 194 -12.14 17.58 4.45
N THR A 195 -11.33 18.62 4.71
CA THR A 195 -11.75 20.02 4.64
C THR A 195 -10.84 20.77 3.68
N LEU A 196 -11.43 21.49 2.73
CA LEU A 196 -10.72 22.33 1.78
C LEU A 196 -11.11 23.79 1.97
N ASN A 197 -10.15 24.59 2.45
CA ASN A 197 -10.31 26.03 2.63
C ASN A 197 -10.39 26.73 1.27
N ASN A 198 -11.25 27.76 1.15
CA ASN A 198 -11.50 28.49 -0.09
C ASN A 198 -11.82 27.56 -1.27
N ALA A 199 -12.55 26.47 -1.00
CA ALA A 199 -12.98 25.50 -1.99
C ALA A 199 -13.85 26.14 -3.08
N ILE A 200 -14.74 27.05 -2.69
CA ILE A 200 -15.57 27.83 -3.61
C ILE A 200 -15.37 29.31 -3.32
N VAL A 201 -15.12 30.11 -4.36
CA VAL A 201 -15.08 31.57 -4.24
C VAL A 201 -16.10 32.20 -5.16
N VAL A 202 -17.09 32.88 -4.58
CA VAL A 202 -18.20 33.50 -5.30
C VAL A 202 -18.10 35.01 -5.20
N GLY A 203 -18.05 35.68 -6.35
CA GLY A 203 -18.04 37.14 -6.47
C GLY A 203 -19.33 37.69 -7.08
N ARG A 204 -19.33 38.99 -7.38
CA ARG A 204 -20.33 39.65 -8.21
C ARG A 204 -19.72 40.04 -9.55
N VAL A 205 -20.57 40.13 -10.58
CA VAL A 205 -20.19 40.79 -11.83
C VAL A 205 -19.93 42.25 -11.50
N PRO A 206 -18.78 42.83 -11.87
CA PRO A 206 -18.57 44.27 -11.74
C PRO A 206 -19.61 44.98 -12.59
N VAL A 207 -20.29 45.98 -12.02
CA VAL A 207 -21.16 46.86 -12.81
C VAL A 207 -20.22 47.80 -13.56
N ILE A 208 -20.01 47.52 -14.84
CA ILE A 208 -19.26 48.43 -15.71
C ILE A 208 -20.27 49.44 -16.23
N ASP A 209 -20.15 50.69 -15.78
CA ASP A 209 -20.95 51.80 -16.29
C ASP A 209 -20.02 52.90 -16.80
N PHE A 210 -20.53 53.78 -17.66
CA PHE A 210 -19.80 54.97 -18.09
C PHE A 210 -20.76 56.14 -18.22
N THR A 211 -20.26 57.32 -17.88
CA THR A 211 -20.94 58.57 -18.20
C THR A 211 -20.28 59.24 -19.39
N ALA A 212 -21.10 59.89 -20.23
CA ALA A 212 -20.64 60.71 -21.35
C ALA A 212 -21.03 62.17 -21.09
N THR A 213 -20.05 63.07 -21.03
CA THR A 213 -20.30 64.51 -20.78
C THR A 213 -19.59 65.40 -21.80
N PRO A 214 -20.29 66.40 -22.37
CA PRO A 214 -21.72 66.68 -22.25
C PRO A 214 -22.60 65.75 -23.13
N ASN A 215 -23.82 65.47 -22.67
CA ASN A 215 -24.87 64.78 -23.43
C ASN A 215 -26.20 65.54 -23.20
N PRO A 216 -26.81 66.19 -24.22
CA PRO A 216 -26.48 66.13 -25.65
C PRO A 216 -25.25 66.96 -26.06
N VAL A 217 -24.63 66.62 -27.20
CA VAL A 217 -23.52 67.36 -27.82
C VAL A 217 -23.87 67.77 -29.26
N CYS A 218 -23.34 68.90 -29.72
CA CYS A 218 -23.47 69.34 -31.11
C CYS A 218 -22.62 68.49 -32.07
N ALA A 219 -22.93 68.51 -33.38
CA ALA A 219 -22.09 67.90 -34.40
C ALA A 219 -20.65 68.44 -34.31
N TYR A 220 -19.66 67.53 -34.39
CA TYR A 220 -18.22 67.80 -34.21
C TYR A 220 -17.78 68.21 -32.79
N GLY A 221 -18.67 68.16 -31.79
CA GLY A 221 -18.28 68.40 -30.39
C GLY A 221 -17.53 67.21 -29.78
N ILE A 222 -16.63 67.50 -28.83
CA ILE A 222 -15.87 66.48 -28.08
C ILE A 222 -16.74 65.96 -26.93
N ILE A 223 -16.85 64.64 -26.81
CA ILE A 223 -17.49 63.95 -25.66
C ILE A 223 -16.39 63.33 -24.80
N GLN A 224 -16.46 63.52 -23.48
CA GLN A 224 -15.61 62.80 -22.52
C GLN A 224 -16.36 61.60 -21.98
N PHE A 225 -15.75 60.42 -22.05
CA PHE A 225 -16.25 59.19 -21.43
C PHE A 225 -15.52 58.99 -20.10
N THR A 226 -16.26 58.91 -19.00
CA THR A 226 -15.71 58.60 -17.68
C THR A 226 -16.30 57.26 -17.24
N GLY A 227 -15.44 56.25 -17.05
CA GLY A 227 -15.85 54.98 -16.47
C GLY A 227 -16.28 55.17 -15.01
N ILE A 228 -17.40 54.56 -14.64
CA ILE A 228 -17.85 54.43 -13.25
C ILE A 228 -17.55 52.98 -12.84
N ALA A 229 -16.85 52.83 -11.71
CA ALA A 229 -16.52 51.54 -11.11
C ALA A 229 -17.56 51.13 -10.06
#